data_AF-A0A017SX24-F1
#
_entry.id   AF-A0A017SX24-F1
#
_cell.length_a   1.000
_cell.length_b   1.000
_cell.length_c   1.000
_cell.angle_alpha   90.00
_cell.angle_beta   90.00
_cell.angle_gamma   90.00
#
_symmetry.space_group_name_H-M   'P 1'
#
loop_
_entity.id
_entity.type
_entity.pdbx_description
1 polymer ?
#
loop_
_entity_poly.entity_id
_entity_poly.type
_entity_poly.pdbx_seq_one_letter_code
_entity_poly.pdbx_strand_id
1 'polypeptide(L)'
;MRLRASAATGLLLLLTAAALPSACAPNAAVPPGGDGGPGDGGSGGVIIQPPAPCENATDADSDFVSDFLDLAPDTDTDDDGTPDHADTDSDDDGVPDADEAANPLLDPIVAGHARTTMCDPLADTDGDGTPDLRDRDSDNDGVPDDQDHGECRVLPDCDGDGVIDIIEIAAGTDPTSPGSIPSDAGLYFVLPFGAGEQTKEFSFKTGIESADIYFLIDTTSSMGPAIADLRASLSDEILPAILNGDPSAVPPIPPISDAWIGVGAFGDVPWTPYGQSGDNVYRHRFDTPSGTVTGHVSAPLQNGNGYLPPANVTSILDVLAAAGGGDSYEAATQALWIAATNQPYNLTGGGTWISGSPYGCTDLSMRGAPCFRPGSLPIFVLVTDAGFHNGPSNQQAYNPGLVGGAKTYAAAIAAIKDLGAKIVGVPVNTGTPALARNDLVDLATQTESLWHETLSGGADRPLVASTDVSPANVSTEVARLLGKLVGAGLNDVTTARSNYDCPGSTDCNGDGTPDPEYHNIELEPGQGPYNASQLITAIEPVPAPAPPLPYNSLDDTTFHGVRGNAEITFRVHAENTTLQPTNVTVLRALVRVVTPSGQRLGGPQGIKPVYFVVPPYIPVIE
;
A
#
# COMPACT_ATOMS: atom_id res chain seq x y z
N MET A 1 11.14 22.96 -52.37
CA MET A 1 12.06 23.77 -53.20
C MET A 1 13.34 23.99 -52.37
N ARG A 2 14.50 23.46 -52.83
CA ARG A 2 15.87 23.44 -52.22
C ARG A 2 16.00 22.57 -50.95
N LEU A 3 16.68 21.41 -50.87
CA LEU A 3 17.81 20.73 -51.55
C LEU A 3 19.22 21.32 -51.29
N ARG A 4 20.04 20.57 -50.53
CA ARG A 4 21.52 20.33 -50.56
C ARG A 4 21.93 19.69 -49.20
N ALA A 5 22.51 18.50 -49.02
CA ALA A 5 23.44 17.62 -49.75
C ALA A 5 24.89 18.14 -49.89
N SER A 6 25.82 17.49 -49.17
CA SER A 6 27.23 17.14 -49.51
C SER A 6 28.13 17.22 -48.27
N ALA A 7 29.27 16.53 -48.15
CA ALA A 7 29.85 15.31 -48.69
C ALA A 7 31.26 15.22 -48.08
N ALA A 8 31.73 14.00 -47.89
CA ALA A 8 33.08 13.52 -47.57
C ALA A 8 34.29 14.41 -47.93
N THR A 9 35.33 14.38 -47.09
CA THR A 9 36.71 14.12 -47.55
C THR A 9 37.59 13.65 -46.40
N GLY A 10 38.25 12.51 -46.58
CA GLY A 10 39.27 11.99 -45.67
C GLY A 10 40.65 12.61 -45.93
N LEU A 11 41.53 12.51 -44.92
CA LEU A 11 42.96 12.66 -45.10
C LEU A 11 43.71 11.58 -44.30
N LEU A 12 44.51 10.83 -45.05
CA LEU A 12 45.37 9.73 -44.67
C LEU A 12 46.65 10.27 -43.99
N LEU A 13 47.09 9.68 -42.88
CA LEU A 13 48.50 9.70 -42.47
C LEU A 13 48.87 8.34 -41.86
N LEU A 14 49.84 7.66 -42.48
CA LEU A 14 50.44 6.39 -42.06
C LEU A 14 51.64 6.59 -41.11
N LEU A 15 51.97 5.49 -40.41
CA LEU A 15 53.20 5.05 -39.72
C LEU A 15 53.08 5.04 -38.18
N THR A 16 53.42 4.01 -37.41
CA THR A 16 53.94 2.65 -37.66
C THR A 16 53.71 1.80 -36.40
N ALA A 17 53.67 0.48 -36.59
CA ALA A 17 53.33 -0.55 -35.61
C ALA A 17 54.33 -0.74 -34.45
N ALA A 18 53.79 -1.07 -33.27
CA ALA A 18 54.40 -1.98 -32.32
C ALA A 18 53.30 -2.93 -31.81
N ALA A 19 53.51 -4.22 -32.00
CA ALA A 19 52.61 -5.30 -31.65
C ALA A 19 52.87 -5.77 -30.21
N LEU A 20 51.81 -6.23 -29.52
CA LEU A 20 51.73 -7.42 -28.62
C LEU A 20 50.28 -7.50 -28.07
N PRO A 21 49.82 -8.67 -27.57
CA PRO A 21 48.66 -9.38 -28.12
C PRO A 21 47.31 -8.99 -27.51
N SER A 22 46.30 -9.23 -28.33
CA SER A 22 44.87 -9.21 -28.06
C SER A 22 44.45 -10.11 -26.89
N ALA A 23 43.76 -9.52 -25.91
CA ALA A 23 42.81 -10.21 -25.03
C ALA A 23 41.40 -9.69 -25.34
N CYS A 24 40.45 -10.62 -25.33
CA CYS A 24 39.12 -10.55 -25.91
C CYS A 24 38.19 -9.52 -25.24
N ALA A 25 37.21 -9.05 -26.03
CA ALA A 25 36.06 -8.29 -25.56
C ALA A 25 35.19 -9.11 -24.58
N PRO A 26 34.51 -8.47 -23.60
CA PRO A 26 33.52 -9.11 -22.77
C PRO A 26 32.19 -9.14 -23.54
N ASN A 27 31.85 -10.32 -24.05
CA ASN A 27 30.50 -10.69 -24.44
C ASN A 27 30.41 -12.20 -24.18
N ALA A 28 30.12 -12.56 -22.94
CA ALA A 28 29.50 -13.83 -22.60
C ALA A 28 28.19 -13.48 -21.91
N ALA A 29 27.13 -13.42 -22.71
CA ALA A 29 25.78 -13.55 -22.21
C ALA A 29 25.66 -14.89 -21.48
N VAL A 30 25.01 -14.89 -20.33
CA VAL A 30 24.40 -16.10 -19.75
C VAL A 30 23.50 -16.72 -20.84
N PRO A 31 23.65 -18.01 -21.18
CA PRO A 31 22.77 -18.64 -22.15
C PRO A 31 21.33 -18.65 -21.61
N PRO A 32 20.31 -18.52 -22.48
CA PRO A 32 18.93 -18.69 -22.05
C PRO A 32 18.69 -20.14 -21.64
N GLY A 33 18.06 -20.32 -20.47
CA GLY A 33 17.69 -21.61 -19.89
C GLY A 33 16.93 -22.48 -20.89
N GLY A 34 17.38 -23.72 -21.03
CA GLY A 34 16.61 -24.81 -21.61
C GLY A 34 15.90 -25.56 -20.48
N ASP A 35 14.63 -25.89 -20.72
CA ASP A 35 13.78 -26.69 -19.84
C ASP A 35 14.50 -27.93 -19.26
N GLY A 36 14.57 -28.04 -17.93
CA GLY A 36 14.95 -29.30 -17.27
C GLY A 36 15.16 -29.23 -15.76
N GLY A 37 14.09 -29.45 -14.98
CA GLY A 37 14.11 -30.06 -13.63
C GLY A 37 14.78 -29.29 -12.47
N PRO A 38 14.41 -29.59 -11.20
CA PRO A 38 15.00 -28.99 -10.01
C PRO A 38 16.34 -29.68 -9.69
N GLY A 39 17.34 -28.90 -9.30
CA GLY A 39 18.68 -29.38 -8.97
C GLY A 39 19.73 -28.68 -9.80
N ASP A 40 20.46 -27.78 -9.14
CA ASP A 40 21.93 -27.80 -9.10
C ASP A 40 22.34 -26.77 -8.05
N GLY A 41 22.54 -27.24 -6.82
CA GLY A 41 23.35 -26.56 -5.82
C GLY A 41 24.73 -26.25 -6.40
N GLY A 42 25.34 -25.19 -5.89
CA GLY A 42 26.51 -24.50 -6.42
C GLY A 42 27.53 -25.40 -7.12
N SER A 43 27.73 -25.17 -8.43
CA SER A 43 28.88 -25.72 -9.14
C SER A 43 30.14 -24.89 -8.84
N GLY A 44 30.83 -25.23 -7.74
CA GLY A 44 32.30 -25.21 -7.63
C GLY A 44 32.98 -24.04 -6.91
N GLY A 45 33.34 -24.25 -5.64
CA GLY A 45 34.41 -23.57 -4.90
C GLY A 45 35.65 -24.47 -4.73
N VAL A 46 36.85 -23.87 -4.58
CA VAL A 46 38.14 -24.58 -4.67
C VAL A 46 38.56 -25.16 -3.32
N ILE A 47 38.29 -26.45 -3.23
CA ILE A 47 38.91 -27.47 -2.38
C ILE A 47 40.33 -27.14 -1.86
N ILE A 48 40.47 -27.03 -0.53
CA ILE A 48 41.77 -27.21 0.15
C ILE A 48 42.20 -28.67 -0.07
N GLN A 49 42.86 -28.95 -1.20
CA GLN A 49 43.41 -30.27 -1.45
C GLN A 49 44.72 -30.43 -0.66
N PRO A 50 44.81 -31.37 0.29
CA PRO A 50 46.07 -31.64 0.95
C PRO A 50 47.07 -32.22 -0.06
N PRO A 51 48.36 -31.84 0.02
CA PRO A 51 49.39 -32.48 -0.80
C PRO A 51 49.46 -33.97 -0.46
N ALA A 52 49.24 -34.84 -1.44
CA ALA A 52 49.23 -36.27 -1.20
C ALA A 52 50.65 -36.86 -1.05
N PRO A 53 50.90 -37.72 -0.02
CA PRO A 53 50.03 -38.00 1.11
C PRO A 53 50.17 -36.92 2.20
N CYS A 54 49.05 -36.55 2.84
CA CYS A 54 49.01 -35.66 4.00
C CYS A 54 50.10 -36.06 5.01
N GLU A 55 51.10 -35.21 5.21
CA GLU A 55 52.30 -35.57 5.99
C GLU A 55 52.01 -35.73 7.49
N ASN A 56 50.87 -35.21 7.96
CA ASN A 56 50.40 -35.32 9.33
C ASN A 56 48.92 -35.71 9.37
N ALA A 57 48.65 -37.00 9.54
CA ALA A 57 47.31 -37.57 9.75
C ALA A 57 47.01 -37.66 11.27
N THR A 58 47.43 -36.64 12.02
CA THR A 58 47.01 -36.48 13.40
C THR A 58 45.62 -35.86 13.39
N ASP A 59 44.82 -36.24 14.37
CA ASP A 59 43.41 -35.92 14.54
C ASP A 59 43.25 -35.80 16.07
N ALA A 60 43.39 -34.58 16.59
CA ALA A 60 43.59 -34.36 18.02
C ALA A 60 42.27 -34.38 18.82
N ASP A 61 41.19 -33.87 18.24
CA ASP A 61 39.81 -33.88 18.73
C ASP A 61 39.06 -35.20 18.43
N SER A 62 39.56 -36.03 17.51
CA SER A 62 38.95 -37.30 17.09
C SER A 62 37.63 -37.15 16.31
N ASP A 63 37.47 -36.07 15.57
CA ASP A 63 36.31 -35.75 14.72
C ASP A 63 36.43 -36.35 13.29
N PHE A 64 37.55 -37.02 13.00
CA PHE A 64 37.91 -37.61 11.71
C PHE A 64 38.40 -36.59 10.67
N VAL A 65 38.48 -35.28 10.95
CA VAL A 65 39.31 -34.29 10.28
C VAL A 65 40.76 -34.43 10.77
N SER A 66 41.70 -33.86 10.04
CA SER A 66 43.12 -33.98 10.39
C SER A 66 43.64 -32.61 10.73
N ASP A 67 44.55 -32.49 11.71
CA ASP A 67 45.13 -31.22 12.14
C ASP A 67 45.72 -30.37 11.00
N PHE A 68 45.97 -30.94 9.82
CA PHE A 68 46.40 -30.21 8.64
C PHE A 68 45.26 -29.43 7.95
N LEU A 69 44.06 -29.99 7.93
CA LEU A 69 42.85 -29.40 7.34
C LEU A 69 42.19 -28.40 8.29
N ASP A 70 42.35 -28.58 9.60
CA ASP A 70 41.92 -27.65 10.67
C ASP A 70 42.87 -26.46 10.86
N LEU A 71 43.71 -26.18 9.85
CA LEU A 71 44.72 -25.12 9.87
C LEU A 71 45.82 -25.28 10.93
N ALA A 72 46.75 -24.32 10.96
CA ALA A 72 47.95 -24.35 11.80
C ALA A 72 47.59 -24.31 13.31
N PRO A 73 48.46 -24.81 14.22
CA PRO A 73 48.14 -25.11 15.62
C PRO A 73 47.74 -23.93 16.52
N ASP A 74 47.70 -22.71 16.00
CA ASP A 74 47.30 -21.49 16.71
C ASP A 74 46.08 -20.80 16.06
N THR A 75 45.43 -21.43 15.07
CA THR A 75 44.15 -20.94 14.51
C THR A 75 43.02 -21.33 15.45
N ASP A 76 42.11 -20.41 15.67
CA ASP A 76 41.02 -20.46 16.63
C ASP A 76 39.93 -19.58 15.98
N THR A 77 39.01 -20.21 15.26
CA THR A 77 38.07 -19.56 14.34
C THR A 77 36.97 -18.80 15.09
N ASP A 78 36.54 -19.30 16.25
CA ASP A 78 35.52 -18.70 17.10
C ASP A 78 36.08 -17.88 18.29
N ASP A 79 37.40 -17.87 18.50
CA ASP A 79 38.14 -17.20 19.58
C ASP A 79 37.75 -17.72 21.00
N ASP A 80 37.34 -18.99 21.16
CA ASP A 80 36.98 -19.57 22.47
C ASP A 80 38.20 -19.97 23.33
N GLY A 81 39.38 -20.06 22.69
CA GLY A 81 40.65 -20.43 23.31
C GLY A 81 41.06 -21.89 23.09
N THR A 82 40.28 -22.66 22.34
CA THR A 82 40.56 -24.00 21.84
C THR A 82 40.92 -23.87 20.35
N PRO A 83 42.16 -24.18 19.95
CA PRO A 83 42.51 -24.10 18.54
C PRO A 83 41.74 -25.13 17.70
N ASP A 84 41.31 -24.76 16.48
CA ASP A 84 40.47 -25.56 15.56
C ASP A 84 40.87 -27.05 15.51
N HIS A 85 42.16 -27.37 15.32
CA HIS A 85 42.67 -28.76 15.29
C HIS A 85 42.50 -29.60 16.57
N ALA A 86 41.95 -29.01 17.63
CA ALA A 86 41.63 -29.65 18.90
C ALA A 86 40.22 -29.28 19.38
N ASP A 87 39.42 -28.65 18.52
CA ASP A 87 38.01 -28.36 18.71
C ASP A 87 37.17 -29.37 17.92
N THR A 88 35.92 -29.58 18.33
CA THR A 88 34.96 -30.45 17.61
C THR A 88 33.87 -29.67 16.87
N ASP A 89 33.89 -28.35 17.00
CA ASP A 89 32.92 -27.37 16.51
C ASP A 89 33.68 -26.04 16.35
N SER A 90 34.48 -25.94 15.27
CA SER A 90 35.53 -24.93 15.13
C SER A 90 34.99 -23.50 15.02
N ASP A 91 33.73 -23.30 14.67
CA ASP A 91 33.10 -21.99 14.60
C ASP A 91 32.02 -21.72 15.69
N ASP A 92 31.79 -22.70 16.58
CA ASP A 92 30.84 -22.68 17.70
C ASP A 92 29.43 -22.25 17.27
N ASP A 93 29.00 -22.76 16.11
CA ASP A 93 27.61 -22.63 15.68
C ASP A 93 26.72 -23.73 16.26
N GLY A 94 27.28 -24.83 16.77
CA GLY A 94 26.55 -25.92 17.42
C GLY A 94 26.29 -27.13 16.52
N VAL A 95 26.79 -27.11 15.28
CA VAL A 95 26.92 -28.25 14.39
C VAL A 95 28.38 -28.75 14.48
N PRO A 96 28.65 -30.07 14.57
CA PRO A 96 30.03 -30.54 14.71
C PRO A 96 30.79 -30.59 13.38
N ASP A 97 32.08 -30.27 13.41
CA ASP A 97 33.02 -30.31 12.26
C ASP A 97 32.94 -31.64 11.47
N ALA A 98 32.75 -32.76 12.18
CA ALA A 98 32.59 -34.08 11.58
C ALA A 98 31.40 -34.19 10.61
N ASP A 99 30.33 -33.42 10.84
CA ASP A 99 29.10 -33.37 10.07
C ASP A 99 29.14 -32.28 8.98
N GLU A 100 29.90 -31.20 9.15
CA GLU A 100 30.10 -30.13 8.15
C GLU A 100 31.23 -30.37 7.16
N ALA A 101 32.26 -31.12 7.55
CA ALA A 101 33.42 -31.37 6.70
C ALA A 101 33.09 -32.08 5.36
N ALA A 102 31.85 -32.52 5.14
CA ALA A 102 31.36 -32.98 3.85
C ALA A 102 29.90 -32.58 3.56
N ASN A 103 29.62 -32.34 2.28
CA ASN A 103 28.29 -32.06 1.75
C ASN A 103 27.78 -33.24 0.89
N PRO A 104 26.85 -34.07 1.38
CA PRO A 104 26.36 -35.26 0.67
C PRO A 104 25.53 -34.95 -0.58
N LEU A 105 25.10 -33.70 -0.77
CA LEU A 105 24.31 -33.26 -1.93
C LEU A 105 25.17 -32.97 -3.16
N LEU A 106 26.48 -32.81 -2.99
CA LEU A 106 27.43 -32.71 -4.09
C LEU A 106 27.44 -34.00 -4.93
N ASP A 107 27.79 -33.91 -6.22
CA ASP A 107 27.97 -35.11 -7.04
C ASP A 107 29.08 -36.01 -6.42
N PRO A 108 28.91 -37.34 -6.37
CA PRO A 108 29.88 -38.25 -5.75
C PRO A 108 31.32 -38.18 -6.27
N ILE A 109 31.56 -37.54 -7.43
CA ILE A 109 32.91 -37.32 -7.97
C ILE A 109 33.54 -36.00 -7.50
N VAL A 110 32.75 -35.09 -6.95
CA VAL A 110 33.20 -33.80 -6.42
C VAL A 110 33.83 -34.04 -5.05
N ALA A 111 35.02 -33.50 -4.81
CA ALA A 111 35.64 -33.61 -3.50
C ALA A 111 34.92 -32.66 -2.52
N GLY A 112 34.84 -33.05 -1.26
CA GLY A 112 33.86 -32.51 -0.31
C GLY A 112 32.55 -33.32 -0.24
N HIS A 113 32.25 -34.24 -1.18
CA HIS A 113 30.99 -35.03 -1.13
C HIS A 113 30.87 -35.95 0.10
N ALA A 114 31.95 -36.64 0.44
CA ALA A 114 31.96 -37.60 1.53
C ALA A 114 33.38 -37.82 2.05
N ARG A 115 33.48 -38.25 3.30
CA ARG A 115 34.75 -38.53 3.98
C ARG A 115 34.96 -40.03 4.14
N THR A 116 36.04 -40.52 3.55
CA THR A 116 36.54 -41.90 3.63
C THR A 116 37.89 -41.96 4.33
N THR A 117 38.64 -40.86 4.32
CA THR A 117 39.87 -40.67 5.07
C THR A 117 39.87 -39.30 5.74
N MET A 118 40.63 -39.15 6.82
CA MET A 118 40.77 -37.86 7.52
C MET A 118 41.45 -36.76 6.70
N CYS A 119 42.05 -37.12 5.57
CA CYS A 119 42.69 -36.20 4.64
C CYS A 119 41.85 -35.99 3.37
N ASP A 120 40.57 -36.39 3.38
CA ASP A 120 39.68 -36.08 2.28
C ASP A 120 39.35 -34.59 2.31
N PRO A 121 39.19 -33.95 1.14
CA PRO A 121 39.01 -32.52 1.13
C PRO A 121 37.67 -32.07 1.71
N LEU A 122 37.67 -30.89 2.32
CA LEU A 122 36.51 -30.28 2.98
C LEU A 122 35.48 -29.76 1.96
N ALA A 123 34.22 -29.72 2.38
CA ALA A 123 33.17 -28.98 1.69
C ALA A 123 33.35 -27.46 1.88
N ASP A 124 32.79 -26.71 0.94
CA ASP A 124 32.78 -25.24 0.83
C ASP A 124 31.54 -24.96 -0.04
N THR A 125 30.37 -24.96 0.60
CA THR A 125 29.06 -25.10 -0.03
C THR A 125 28.66 -23.83 -0.78
N ASP A 126 28.92 -22.65 -0.21
CA ASP A 126 28.66 -21.36 -0.84
C ASP A 126 29.80 -20.90 -1.78
N GLY A 127 30.99 -21.51 -1.64
CA GLY A 127 32.16 -21.25 -2.48
C GLY A 127 32.91 -19.97 -2.13
N ASP A 128 32.76 -19.42 -0.92
CA ASP A 128 33.43 -18.20 -0.48
C ASP A 128 34.92 -18.42 -0.11
N GLY A 129 35.33 -19.68 0.04
CA GLY A 129 36.68 -20.12 0.34
C GLY A 129 36.94 -20.43 1.82
N THR A 130 35.94 -20.27 2.68
CA THR A 130 35.86 -20.78 4.03
C THR A 130 35.19 -22.16 3.99
N PRO A 131 35.84 -23.24 4.45
CA PRO A 131 35.19 -24.54 4.48
C PRO A 131 34.03 -24.57 5.48
N ASP A 132 32.97 -25.30 5.16
CA ASP A 132 31.73 -25.42 5.95
C ASP A 132 31.98 -25.58 7.46
N LEU A 133 32.92 -26.43 7.89
CA LEU A 133 33.25 -26.63 9.32
C LEU A 133 33.81 -25.39 10.07
N ARG A 134 34.01 -24.28 9.37
CA ARG A 134 34.52 -23.00 9.87
C ARG A 134 33.66 -21.84 9.38
N ASP A 135 32.48 -22.14 8.86
CA ASP A 135 31.53 -21.18 8.36
C ASP A 135 30.15 -21.38 9.00
N ARG A 136 29.74 -20.40 9.81
CA ARG A 136 28.50 -20.45 10.62
C ARG A 136 27.19 -20.46 9.81
N ASP A 137 27.30 -20.35 8.48
CA ASP A 137 26.22 -20.23 7.50
C ASP A 137 26.72 -20.84 6.18
N SER A 138 26.85 -22.17 6.16
CA SER A 138 27.54 -22.96 5.13
C SER A 138 27.05 -22.69 3.70
N ASP A 139 25.78 -22.37 3.52
CA ASP A 139 25.18 -22.05 2.21
C ASP A 139 24.93 -20.55 1.97
N ASN A 140 25.21 -19.74 2.98
CA ASN A 140 25.19 -18.29 2.98
C ASN A 140 23.84 -17.73 2.53
N ASP A 141 22.77 -18.38 2.97
CA ASP A 141 21.40 -17.91 2.79
C ASP A 141 20.98 -16.92 3.89
N GLY A 142 21.75 -16.85 4.99
CA GLY A 142 21.56 -15.97 6.14
C GLY A 142 20.87 -16.62 7.35
N VAL A 143 20.50 -17.90 7.25
CA VAL A 143 20.08 -18.74 8.38
C VAL A 143 21.34 -19.45 8.89
N PRO A 144 21.71 -19.31 10.18
CA PRO A 144 22.84 -20.06 10.70
C PRO A 144 22.56 -21.56 10.72
N ASP A 145 23.61 -22.35 10.55
CA ASP A 145 23.56 -23.82 10.44
C ASP A 145 22.83 -24.51 11.62
N ASP A 146 22.90 -23.90 12.81
CA ASP A 146 22.24 -24.33 14.05
C ASP A 146 20.70 -24.22 14.02
N GLN A 147 20.21 -23.30 13.19
CA GLN A 147 18.81 -23.04 12.96
C GLN A 147 18.27 -23.80 11.75
N ASP A 148 19.16 -24.38 10.95
CA ASP A 148 18.80 -25.22 9.84
C ASP A 148 18.29 -26.61 10.24
N HIS A 149 17.58 -27.23 9.30
CA HIS A 149 16.91 -28.51 9.51
C HIS A 149 17.54 -29.64 8.71
N GLY A 150 18.63 -30.21 9.26
CA GLY A 150 19.27 -31.40 8.69
C GLY A 150 20.11 -31.06 7.46
N GLU A 151 19.67 -31.47 6.27
CA GLU A 151 20.38 -31.15 5.02
C GLU A 151 20.10 -29.71 4.53
N CYS A 152 19.23 -28.94 5.20
CA CYS A 152 18.94 -27.54 4.84
C CYS A 152 20.16 -26.62 4.95
N ARG A 153 21.06 -26.91 5.90
CA ARG A 153 22.34 -26.21 6.13
C ARG A 153 23.18 -25.97 4.87
N VAL A 154 22.99 -26.82 3.86
CA VAL A 154 23.75 -26.81 2.62
C VAL A 154 22.88 -26.52 1.39
N LEU A 155 21.68 -25.98 1.61
CA LEU A 155 20.65 -25.70 0.62
C LEU A 155 19.97 -24.37 0.91
N PRO A 156 20.27 -23.30 0.12
CA PRO A 156 19.66 -21.99 0.35
C PRO A 156 18.13 -21.96 0.23
N ASP A 157 17.52 -22.99 -0.35
CA ASP A 157 16.08 -23.22 -0.48
C ASP A 157 15.87 -24.71 -0.18
N CYS A 158 15.62 -25.02 1.09
CA CYS A 158 15.70 -26.39 1.59
C CYS A 158 14.65 -27.30 0.97
N ASP A 159 13.47 -26.76 0.66
CA ASP A 159 12.35 -27.53 0.13
C ASP A 159 12.20 -27.45 -1.40
N GLY A 160 12.95 -26.55 -2.04
CA GLY A 160 13.06 -26.38 -3.47
C GLY A 160 11.83 -25.75 -4.13
N ASP A 161 11.04 -24.97 -3.38
CA ASP A 161 9.83 -24.31 -3.90
C ASP A 161 10.10 -22.96 -4.59
N GLY A 162 11.33 -22.46 -4.49
CA GLY A 162 11.82 -21.22 -5.11
C GLY A 162 11.86 -20.02 -4.17
N VAL A 163 11.64 -20.20 -2.87
CA VAL A 163 11.83 -19.19 -1.82
C VAL A 163 12.97 -19.66 -0.91
N ILE A 164 13.95 -18.78 -0.64
CA ILE A 164 15.07 -19.14 0.24
C ILE A 164 14.66 -19.10 1.71
N ASP A 165 15.31 -19.90 2.56
CA ASP A 165 14.87 -20.22 3.92
C ASP A 165 14.82 -18.96 4.80
N ILE A 166 15.81 -18.07 4.69
CA ILE A 166 15.78 -16.80 5.43
C ILE A 166 14.52 -15.95 5.15
N ILE A 167 13.97 -16.02 3.94
CA ILE A 167 12.75 -15.28 3.56
C ILE A 167 11.53 -15.92 4.18
N GLU A 168 11.48 -17.23 4.23
CA GLU A 168 10.40 -17.98 4.85
C GLU A 168 10.36 -17.76 6.36
N ILE A 169 11.50 -17.88 7.03
CA ILE A 169 11.64 -17.54 8.45
C ILE A 169 11.22 -16.08 8.69
N ALA A 170 11.68 -15.15 7.84
CA ALA A 170 11.32 -13.74 7.95
C ALA A 170 9.81 -13.48 7.77
N ALA A 171 9.15 -14.29 6.93
CA ALA A 171 7.71 -14.25 6.66
C ALA A 171 6.88 -15.12 7.64
N GLY A 172 7.52 -15.87 8.54
CA GLY A 172 6.87 -16.77 9.48
C GLY A 172 6.31 -18.05 8.85
N THR A 173 6.87 -18.47 7.72
CA THR A 173 6.56 -19.74 7.06
C THR A 173 7.58 -20.84 7.40
N ASP A 174 7.42 -22.03 6.81
CA ASP A 174 8.17 -23.24 7.19
C ASP A 174 9.12 -23.61 6.05
N PRO A 175 10.44 -23.37 6.20
CA PRO A 175 11.45 -23.61 5.14
C PRO A 175 11.57 -25.04 4.64
N THR A 176 10.96 -26.00 5.36
CA THR A 176 11.07 -27.42 5.04
C THR A 176 9.84 -27.99 4.33
N SER A 177 8.90 -27.13 3.95
CA SER A 177 7.57 -27.54 3.49
C SER A 177 7.13 -26.80 2.22
N PRO A 178 7.17 -27.44 1.02
CA PRO A 178 6.93 -26.75 -0.27
C PRO A 178 5.53 -26.16 -0.46
N GLY A 179 4.63 -26.42 0.48
CA GLY A 179 3.28 -25.87 0.53
C GLY A 179 3.13 -24.69 1.48
N SER A 180 4.21 -24.32 2.17
CA SER A 180 4.30 -23.27 3.18
C SER A 180 4.88 -21.99 2.61
N ILE A 181 4.74 -21.70 1.32
CA ILE A 181 5.18 -20.41 0.79
C ILE A 181 4.54 -19.20 1.50
N PRO A 182 5.27 -18.08 1.63
CA PRO A 182 4.67 -16.79 1.90
C PRO A 182 3.51 -16.55 0.93
N SER A 183 2.43 -15.94 1.40
CA SER A 183 1.16 -15.78 0.64
C SER A 183 1.29 -15.12 -0.74
N ASP A 184 2.47 -14.60 -1.08
CA ASP A 184 2.88 -14.16 -2.40
C ASP A 184 4.35 -14.61 -2.62
N ALA A 185 4.57 -15.74 -3.32
CA ALA A 185 5.91 -16.33 -3.53
C ALA A 185 6.91 -15.41 -4.26
N GLY A 186 6.46 -14.27 -4.79
CA GLY A 186 7.28 -13.25 -5.43
C GLY A 186 7.90 -12.21 -4.50
N LEU A 187 7.74 -12.28 -3.17
CA LEU A 187 7.96 -11.12 -2.30
C LEU A 187 9.42 -10.73 -2.00
N TYR A 188 10.43 -11.44 -2.52
CA TYR A 188 11.83 -11.11 -2.23
C TYR A 188 12.64 -10.71 -3.47
N PHE A 189 13.67 -9.90 -3.28
CA PHE A 189 14.70 -9.60 -4.28
C PHE A 189 16.07 -10.00 -3.72
N VAL A 190 16.90 -10.68 -4.51
CA VAL A 190 18.31 -10.90 -4.17
C VAL A 190 19.12 -9.82 -4.87
N LEU A 191 19.68 -8.87 -4.11
CA LEU A 191 20.31 -7.68 -4.65
C LEU A 191 21.80 -7.57 -4.26
N PRO A 192 22.70 -8.35 -4.89
CA PRO A 192 24.13 -8.17 -4.73
C PRO A 192 24.54 -6.75 -5.16
N PHE A 193 25.56 -6.20 -4.50
CA PHE A 193 26.05 -4.86 -4.80
C PHE A 193 26.48 -4.76 -6.27
N GLY A 194 25.86 -3.85 -7.02
CA GLY A 194 26.22 -3.58 -8.40
C GLY A 194 25.81 -4.65 -9.43
N ALA A 195 24.97 -5.62 -9.05
CA ALA A 195 24.46 -6.65 -9.97
C ALA A 195 23.46 -6.12 -11.01
N GLY A 196 22.99 -4.88 -10.86
CA GLY A 196 21.99 -4.24 -11.71
C GLY A 196 20.56 -4.43 -11.19
N GLU A 197 19.61 -3.85 -11.92
CA GLU A 197 18.19 -3.83 -11.53
C GLU A 197 17.51 -5.19 -11.74
N GLN A 198 16.70 -5.58 -10.75
CA GLN A 198 15.78 -6.70 -10.80
C GLN A 198 14.33 -6.20 -10.81
N THR A 199 13.42 -7.02 -11.35
CA THR A 199 11.99 -6.67 -11.43
C THR A 199 11.09 -7.82 -11.03
N LYS A 200 10.04 -7.54 -10.26
CA LYS A 200 8.96 -8.50 -9.95
C LYS A 200 7.59 -7.85 -10.08
N GLU A 201 6.59 -8.63 -10.47
CA GLU A 201 5.21 -8.18 -10.64
C GLU A 201 4.33 -8.60 -9.47
N PHE A 202 3.52 -7.67 -8.96
CA PHE A 202 2.66 -7.84 -7.80
C PHE A 202 1.23 -7.43 -8.13
N SER A 203 0.27 -8.26 -7.76
CA SER A 203 -1.15 -7.97 -7.92
C SER A 203 -1.76 -7.48 -6.61
N PHE A 204 -2.56 -6.42 -6.72
CA PHE A 204 -3.21 -5.76 -5.60
C PHE A 204 -4.71 -5.62 -5.87
N LYS A 205 -5.51 -5.76 -4.80
CA LYS A 205 -6.91 -5.33 -4.85
C LYS A 205 -7.00 -3.82 -4.65
N THR A 206 -8.01 -3.19 -5.23
CA THR A 206 -8.17 -1.71 -5.18
C THR A 206 -9.42 -1.22 -4.47
N GLY A 207 -10.10 -2.11 -3.73
CA GLY A 207 -11.33 -1.75 -3.01
C GLY A 207 -11.08 -0.69 -1.94
N ILE A 208 -12.11 0.04 -1.53
CA ILE A 208 -11.96 1.04 -0.46
C ILE A 208 -11.66 0.33 0.86
N GLU A 209 -10.52 0.61 1.47
CA GLU A 209 -10.09 0.03 2.76
C GLU A 209 -10.74 0.76 3.94
N SER A 210 -10.56 2.09 3.97
CA SER A 210 -11.11 2.95 5.01
C SER A 210 -11.83 4.15 4.40
N ALA A 211 -12.97 4.52 4.99
CA ALA A 211 -13.82 5.60 4.49
C ALA A 211 -14.38 6.43 5.63
N ASP A 212 -14.60 7.71 5.37
CA ASP A 212 -15.23 8.61 6.33
C ASP A 212 -16.42 9.29 5.66
N ILE A 213 -17.60 8.95 6.13
CA ILE A 213 -18.87 9.29 5.50
C ILE A 213 -19.51 10.44 6.26
N TYR A 214 -19.62 11.59 5.61
CA TYR A 214 -20.23 12.78 6.15
C TYR A 214 -21.56 13.07 5.48
N PHE A 215 -22.65 12.89 6.24
CA PHE A 215 -23.99 13.24 5.81
C PHE A 215 -24.17 14.75 5.90
N LEU A 216 -24.27 15.42 4.75
CA LEU A 216 -24.54 16.84 4.68
C LEU A 216 -25.99 17.04 4.21
N ILE A 217 -26.85 17.32 5.18
CA ILE A 217 -28.31 17.23 5.02
C ILE A 217 -28.91 18.63 4.90
N ASP A 218 -29.72 18.84 3.87
CA ASP A 218 -30.59 20.00 3.74
C ASP A 218 -31.65 19.99 4.84
N THR A 219 -31.77 21.10 5.56
CA THR A 219 -32.69 21.25 6.68
C THR A 219 -33.82 22.23 6.41
N THR A 220 -34.08 22.58 5.16
CA THR A 220 -35.18 23.46 4.81
C THR A 220 -36.55 22.78 4.98
N SER A 221 -37.61 23.58 5.03
CA SER A 221 -38.93 23.13 5.52
C SER A 221 -39.50 21.89 4.82
N SER A 222 -39.13 21.62 3.57
CA SER A 222 -39.60 20.46 2.80
C SER A 222 -38.89 19.14 3.15
N MET A 223 -37.73 19.19 3.82
CA MET A 223 -36.88 18.04 4.12
C MET A 223 -37.32 17.22 5.34
N GLY A 224 -38.37 17.65 6.06
CA GLY A 224 -38.80 17.02 7.32
C GLY A 224 -39.03 15.50 7.23
N PRO A 225 -39.79 15.00 6.25
CA PRO A 225 -40.00 13.56 6.08
C PRO A 225 -38.72 12.78 5.73
N ALA A 226 -37.79 13.37 4.98
CA ALA A 226 -36.52 12.73 4.63
C ALA A 226 -35.57 12.64 5.84
N ILE A 227 -35.55 13.67 6.68
CA ILE A 227 -34.80 13.65 7.95
C ILE A 227 -35.35 12.57 8.88
N ALA A 228 -36.68 12.39 8.93
CA ALA A 228 -37.31 11.34 9.74
C ALA A 228 -36.94 9.93 9.26
N ASP A 229 -36.86 9.71 7.94
CA ASP A 229 -36.42 8.45 7.34
C ASP A 229 -34.95 8.14 7.70
N LEU A 230 -34.04 9.09 7.46
CA LEU A 230 -32.62 8.94 7.79
C LEU A 230 -32.41 8.63 9.28
N ARG A 231 -33.18 9.26 10.17
CA ARG A 231 -33.13 8.99 11.62
C ARG A 231 -33.56 7.56 11.95
N ALA A 232 -34.57 7.03 11.28
CA ALA A 232 -35.13 5.71 11.56
C ALA A 232 -34.26 4.57 11.01
N SER A 233 -33.57 4.79 9.89
CA SER A 233 -32.96 3.71 9.11
C SER A 233 -31.43 3.69 9.14
N LEU A 234 -30.78 4.63 9.84
CA LEU A 234 -29.31 4.67 9.91
C LEU A 234 -28.70 3.41 10.54
N SER A 235 -29.29 2.90 11.63
CA SER A 235 -28.81 1.68 12.33
C SER A 235 -29.17 0.38 11.63
N ASP A 236 -30.32 0.36 10.95
CA ASP A 236 -30.93 -0.89 10.51
C ASP A 236 -30.73 -1.15 9.02
N GLU A 237 -30.39 -0.11 8.24
CA GLU A 237 -30.22 -0.20 6.79
C GLU A 237 -28.85 0.30 6.33
N ILE A 238 -28.51 1.56 6.63
CA ILE A 238 -27.30 2.21 6.08
C ILE A 238 -26.03 1.58 6.67
N LEU A 239 -25.91 1.53 8.00
CA LEU A 239 -24.73 0.99 8.68
C LEU A 239 -24.47 -0.49 8.31
N PRO A 240 -25.48 -1.39 8.38
CA PRO A 240 -25.30 -2.77 7.97
C PRO A 240 -24.86 -2.91 6.51
N ALA A 241 -25.48 -2.17 5.58
CA ALA A 241 -25.16 -2.27 4.16
C ALA A 241 -23.70 -1.89 3.85
N ILE A 242 -23.14 -0.92 4.58
CA ILE A 242 -21.77 -0.43 4.33
C ILE A 242 -20.73 -1.26 5.07
N LEU A 243 -20.97 -1.61 6.33
CA LEU A 243 -19.98 -2.30 7.18
C LEU A 243 -19.99 -3.81 7.02
N ASN A 244 -21.16 -4.42 6.83
CA ASN A 244 -21.25 -5.87 6.56
C ASN A 244 -21.19 -6.19 5.08
N GLY A 245 -21.40 -5.20 4.21
CA GLY A 245 -21.66 -5.41 2.80
C GLY A 245 -23.04 -6.03 2.54
N ASP A 246 -23.38 -6.14 1.26
CA ASP A 246 -24.57 -6.83 0.79
C ASP A 246 -24.22 -7.58 -0.51
N PRO A 247 -23.92 -8.90 -0.44
CA PRO A 247 -23.61 -9.69 -1.62
C PRO A 247 -24.81 -9.90 -2.55
N SER A 248 -26.04 -9.64 -2.08
CA SER A 248 -27.27 -9.78 -2.86
C SER A 248 -27.66 -8.53 -3.64
N ALA A 249 -27.06 -7.39 -3.31
CA ALA A 249 -27.22 -6.14 -4.04
C ALA A 249 -26.70 -6.24 -5.48
N VAL A 250 -27.19 -5.35 -6.34
CA VAL A 250 -26.78 -5.28 -7.76
C VAL A 250 -26.29 -3.86 -8.09
N PRO A 251 -24.96 -3.64 -8.23
CA PRO A 251 -23.87 -4.61 -8.02
C PRO A 251 -23.73 -4.99 -6.54
N PRO A 252 -23.08 -6.14 -6.22
CA PRO A 252 -22.77 -6.52 -4.84
C PRO A 252 -22.02 -5.40 -4.12
N ILE A 253 -22.37 -5.18 -2.85
CA ILE A 253 -21.76 -4.18 -1.99
C ILE A 253 -20.67 -4.87 -1.15
N PRO A 254 -19.39 -4.57 -1.37
CA PRO A 254 -18.33 -5.06 -0.48
C PRO A 254 -18.44 -4.38 0.89
N PRO A 255 -18.09 -5.06 1.98
CA PRO A 255 -17.91 -4.40 3.27
C PRO A 255 -16.74 -3.41 3.20
N ILE A 256 -16.88 -2.28 3.90
CA ILE A 256 -15.75 -1.40 4.24
C ILE A 256 -15.30 -1.76 5.65
N SER A 257 -14.05 -2.22 5.79
CA SER A 257 -13.50 -2.68 7.07
C SER A 257 -13.44 -1.58 8.13
N ASP A 258 -13.22 -0.34 7.72
CA ASP A 258 -13.06 0.80 8.62
C ASP A 258 -13.80 2.05 8.11
N ALA A 259 -15.10 2.15 8.42
CA ALA A 259 -15.91 3.31 8.05
C ALA A 259 -16.34 4.16 9.26
N TRP A 260 -16.04 5.46 9.25
CA TRP A 260 -16.53 6.42 10.26
C TRP A 260 -17.67 7.27 9.73
N ILE A 261 -18.57 7.72 10.62
CA ILE A 261 -19.75 8.49 10.23
C ILE A 261 -19.81 9.82 10.97
N GLY A 262 -20.13 10.89 10.24
CA GLY A 262 -20.41 12.22 10.78
C GLY A 262 -21.64 12.85 10.12
N VAL A 263 -22.17 13.91 10.74
CA VAL A 263 -23.38 14.60 10.25
C VAL A 263 -23.17 16.12 10.27
N GLY A 264 -23.63 16.77 9.21
CA GLY A 264 -23.73 18.20 9.06
C GLY A 264 -25.07 18.58 8.46
N ALA A 265 -25.37 19.87 8.56
CA ALA A 265 -26.57 20.41 7.97
C ALA A 265 -26.30 21.71 7.24
N PHE A 266 -27.16 22.05 6.31
CA PHE A 266 -27.20 23.35 5.68
C PHE A 266 -28.65 23.77 5.41
N GLY A 267 -28.83 25.06 5.21
CA GLY A 267 -29.99 25.68 4.62
C GLY A 267 -29.48 26.85 3.80
N ASP A 268 -29.95 28.06 4.12
CA ASP A 268 -29.55 29.27 3.41
C ASP A 268 -28.84 30.31 4.31
N VAL A 269 -28.49 31.46 3.74
CA VAL A 269 -28.07 32.65 4.48
C VAL A 269 -29.23 33.18 5.33
N PRO A 270 -28.99 33.63 6.59
CA PRO A 270 -30.06 33.93 7.54
C PRO A 270 -30.83 35.25 7.31
N TRP A 271 -30.98 35.70 6.06
CA TRP A 271 -31.67 36.95 5.75
C TRP A 271 -32.30 36.97 4.35
N THR A 272 -33.38 37.75 4.25
CA THR A 272 -34.16 38.01 3.02
C THR A 272 -33.29 38.66 1.93
N PRO A 273 -33.49 38.32 0.64
CA PRO A 273 -34.56 37.48 0.08
C PRO A 273 -34.27 35.98 0.03
N TYR A 274 -33.09 35.54 0.46
CA TYR A 274 -32.61 34.17 0.30
C TYR A 274 -33.16 33.25 1.38
N GLY A 275 -32.76 33.47 2.63
CA GLY A 275 -33.27 32.73 3.78
C GLY A 275 -33.97 33.61 4.80
N GLN A 276 -34.09 33.07 6.01
CA GLN A 276 -34.71 33.73 7.14
C GLN A 276 -33.83 33.68 8.39
N SER A 277 -34.13 34.57 9.35
CA SER A 277 -33.40 34.62 10.61
C SER A 277 -33.43 33.25 11.30
N GLY A 278 -32.25 32.67 11.55
CA GLY A 278 -32.09 31.35 12.15
C GLY A 278 -31.58 30.28 11.19
N ASP A 279 -31.59 30.55 9.88
CA ASP A 279 -30.98 29.65 8.89
C ASP A 279 -29.45 29.61 9.05
N ASN A 280 -28.85 28.51 8.62
CA ASN A 280 -27.42 28.31 8.71
C ASN A 280 -26.88 27.87 7.36
N VAL A 281 -25.95 28.67 6.82
CA VAL A 281 -25.19 28.33 5.61
C VAL A 281 -24.51 26.97 5.75
N TYR A 282 -23.97 26.69 6.94
CA TYR A 282 -23.42 25.41 7.33
C TYR A 282 -23.49 25.25 8.83
N ARG A 283 -23.94 24.08 9.29
CA ARG A 283 -24.02 23.71 10.69
C ARG A 283 -23.25 22.42 10.93
N HIS A 284 -22.22 22.55 11.76
CA HIS A 284 -21.40 21.44 12.25
C HIS A 284 -21.48 21.28 13.78
N ARG A 285 -21.94 22.31 14.49
CA ARG A 285 -22.19 22.28 15.94
C ARG A 285 -23.68 22.29 16.21
N PHE A 286 -24.12 21.38 17.06
CA PHE A 286 -25.52 21.17 17.37
C PHE A 286 -25.73 21.22 18.87
N ASP A 287 -26.66 22.07 19.31
CA ASP A 287 -27.06 22.12 20.71
C ASP A 287 -28.12 21.05 20.96
N THR A 288 -27.80 20.12 21.85
CA THR A 288 -28.69 19.02 22.25
C THR A 288 -29.03 19.14 23.74
N PRO A 289 -30.02 18.40 24.24
CA PRO A 289 -30.32 18.36 25.67
C PRO A 289 -29.13 17.95 26.56
N SER A 290 -28.16 17.20 26.01
CA SER A 290 -26.96 16.75 26.71
C SER A 290 -25.75 17.68 26.55
N GLY A 291 -25.88 18.74 25.76
CA GLY A 291 -24.83 19.74 25.52
C GLY A 291 -24.58 20.00 24.03
N THR A 292 -23.60 20.84 23.72
CA THR A 292 -23.20 21.07 22.33
C THR A 292 -22.36 19.90 21.84
N VAL A 293 -22.78 19.26 20.75
CA VAL A 293 -22.06 18.18 20.07
C VAL A 293 -21.57 18.66 18.70
N THR A 294 -20.48 18.07 18.22
CA THR A 294 -19.95 18.33 16.88
C THR A 294 -20.26 17.18 15.93
N GLY A 295 -20.35 17.52 14.65
CA GLY A 295 -20.59 16.59 13.56
C GLY A 295 -19.40 15.76 13.15
N HIS A 296 -18.31 15.71 13.93
CA HIS A 296 -17.10 14.99 13.53
C HIS A 296 -17.40 13.54 13.13
N VAL A 297 -16.66 13.03 12.15
CA VAL A 297 -16.70 11.60 11.84
C VAL A 297 -16.23 10.81 13.05
N SER A 298 -16.91 9.71 13.35
CA SER A 298 -16.60 8.87 14.51
C SER A 298 -16.90 7.41 14.20
N ALA A 299 -16.16 6.51 14.85
CA ALA A 299 -16.34 5.07 14.70
C ALA A 299 -17.74 4.63 15.17
N PRO A 300 -18.47 3.83 14.37
CA PRO A 300 -19.68 3.16 14.80
C PRO A 300 -19.43 2.25 16.01
N LEU A 301 -20.47 2.02 16.82
CA LEU A 301 -20.38 1.15 18.00
C LEU A 301 -20.81 -0.27 17.63
N GLN A 302 -20.00 -1.26 17.99
CA GLN A 302 -20.36 -2.66 17.79
C GLN A 302 -21.51 -3.07 18.73
N ASN A 303 -22.53 -3.74 18.20
CA ASN A 303 -23.69 -4.21 18.95
C ASN A 303 -24.05 -5.65 18.53
N GLY A 304 -23.42 -6.63 19.16
CA GLY A 304 -23.50 -8.03 18.73
C GLY A 304 -22.93 -8.17 17.32
N ASN A 305 -23.74 -8.71 16.40
CA ASN A 305 -23.38 -8.84 14.98
C ASN A 305 -23.77 -7.61 14.13
N GLY A 306 -24.27 -6.54 14.77
CA GLY A 306 -24.67 -5.30 14.12
C GLY A 306 -23.87 -4.09 14.58
N TYR A 307 -24.23 -2.92 14.06
CA TYR A 307 -23.58 -1.66 14.37
C TYR A 307 -24.61 -0.62 14.78
N LEU A 308 -24.26 0.21 15.77
CA LEU A 308 -25.02 1.38 16.18
C LEU A 308 -24.31 2.65 15.71
N PRO A 309 -25.06 3.71 15.36
CA PRO A 309 -24.47 4.99 15.04
C PRO A 309 -23.65 5.55 16.22
N PRO A 310 -22.59 6.33 15.95
CA PRO A 310 -21.86 7.05 16.97
C PRO A 310 -22.79 7.97 17.79
N ALA A 311 -22.47 8.16 19.08
CA ALA A 311 -23.32 8.92 20.00
C ALA A 311 -23.58 10.37 19.55
N ASN A 312 -22.59 11.03 18.94
CA ASN A 312 -22.74 12.38 18.37
C ASN A 312 -23.71 12.38 17.19
N VAL A 313 -23.61 11.40 16.28
CA VAL A 313 -24.51 11.25 15.12
C VAL A 313 -25.95 11.07 15.58
N THR A 314 -26.21 10.15 16.51
CA THR A 314 -27.56 9.94 17.07
C THR A 314 -28.10 11.22 17.70
N SER A 315 -27.30 11.89 18.53
CA SER A 315 -27.71 13.12 19.22
C SER A 315 -28.03 14.26 18.25
N ILE A 316 -27.28 14.37 17.15
CA ILE A 316 -27.51 15.36 16.09
C ILE A 316 -28.81 15.04 15.36
N LEU A 317 -29.00 13.80 14.93
CA LEU A 317 -30.20 13.41 14.18
C LEU A 317 -31.46 13.62 14.99
N ASP A 318 -31.45 13.41 16.32
CA ASP A 318 -32.59 13.64 17.22
C ASP A 318 -33.05 15.10 17.27
N VAL A 319 -32.10 16.04 17.22
CA VAL A 319 -32.39 17.49 17.24
C VAL A 319 -32.48 18.11 15.86
N LEU A 320 -32.12 17.37 14.81
CA LEU A 320 -32.22 17.83 13.43
C LEU A 320 -33.70 17.98 13.07
N ALA A 321 -34.09 19.19 12.66
CA ALA A 321 -35.46 19.51 12.30
C ALA A 321 -35.45 20.37 11.04
N ALA A 322 -36.42 20.10 10.16
CA ALA A 322 -36.67 20.94 9.00
C ALA A 322 -37.26 22.29 9.44
N ALA A 323 -36.63 23.38 9.02
CA ALA A 323 -37.04 24.76 9.25
C ALA A 323 -36.37 25.65 8.19
N GLY A 324 -36.85 26.86 7.97
CA GLY A 324 -36.16 27.75 7.03
C GLY A 324 -36.69 27.70 5.61
N GLY A 325 -35.97 28.41 4.75
CA GLY A 325 -36.25 28.59 3.32
C GLY A 325 -36.93 29.92 3.03
N GLY A 326 -36.28 30.78 2.25
CA GLY A 326 -36.85 32.03 1.75
C GLY A 326 -37.00 32.08 0.22
N ASP A 327 -36.25 31.24 -0.50
CA ASP A 327 -36.43 31.02 -1.93
C ASP A 327 -36.47 29.51 -2.30
N SER A 328 -35.95 29.13 -3.48
CA SER A 328 -36.00 27.76 -4.01
C SER A 328 -34.61 27.13 -4.18
N TYR A 329 -33.57 27.84 -3.74
CA TYR A 329 -32.17 27.46 -3.82
C TYR A 329 -31.55 27.52 -2.42
N GLU A 330 -30.53 26.72 -2.18
CA GLU A 330 -29.92 26.60 -0.85
C GLU A 330 -28.40 26.75 -0.91
N ALA A 331 -27.77 26.92 0.24
CA ALA A 331 -26.35 27.23 0.34
C ALA A 331 -25.41 26.04 0.16
N ALA A 332 -25.82 24.97 -0.52
CA ALA A 332 -25.04 23.73 -0.68
C ALA A 332 -23.60 23.97 -1.16
N THR A 333 -23.40 24.84 -2.16
CA THR A 333 -22.05 25.23 -2.64
C THR A 333 -21.17 25.79 -1.52
N GLN A 334 -21.76 26.61 -0.65
CA GLN A 334 -21.05 27.24 0.46
C GLN A 334 -20.76 26.22 1.56
N ALA A 335 -21.76 25.40 1.91
CA ALA A 335 -21.64 24.35 2.91
C ALA A 335 -20.52 23.36 2.56
N LEU A 336 -20.46 22.91 1.30
CA LEU A 336 -19.41 22.02 0.80
C LEU A 336 -18.03 22.67 0.89
N TRP A 337 -17.89 23.94 0.50
CA TRP A 337 -16.61 24.64 0.61
C TRP A 337 -16.15 24.77 2.07
N ILE A 338 -17.05 25.11 2.99
CA ILE A 338 -16.73 25.22 4.43
C ILE A 338 -16.37 23.84 4.99
N ALA A 339 -17.17 22.82 4.67
CA ALA A 339 -16.96 21.46 5.15
C ALA A 339 -15.63 20.87 4.64
N ALA A 340 -15.28 21.10 3.38
CA ALA A 340 -14.06 20.59 2.79
C ALA A 340 -12.81 21.33 3.29
N THR A 341 -12.85 22.66 3.41
CA THR A 341 -11.66 23.45 3.73
C THR A 341 -11.42 23.66 5.22
N ASN A 342 -12.48 23.65 6.04
CA ASN A 342 -12.47 24.11 7.43
C ASN A 342 -11.88 25.52 7.63
N GLN A 343 -11.85 26.34 6.57
CA GLN A 343 -11.25 27.66 6.60
C GLN A 343 -12.26 28.69 7.12
N PRO A 344 -11.80 29.81 7.72
CA PRO A 344 -12.68 30.90 8.09
C PRO A 344 -13.55 31.35 6.92
N TYR A 345 -14.86 31.35 7.15
CA TYR A 345 -15.85 31.77 6.17
C TYR A 345 -16.57 33.01 6.67
N ASN A 346 -16.37 34.12 5.95
CA ASN A 346 -16.92 35.43 6.28
C ASN A 346 -17.85 35.89 5.15
N LEU A 347 -19.11 36.14 5.49
CA LEU A 347 -20.06 36.82 4.61
C LEU A 347 -20.21 38.29 5.02
N THR A 348 -20.26 39.19 4.04
CA THR A 348 -20.44 40.64 4.25
C THR A 348 -21.73 41.14 3.59
N GLY A 349 -22.56 41.86 4.34
CA GLY A 349 -23.88 42.35 3.89
C GLY A 349 -25.01 41.61 4.61
N GLY A 350 -25.97 42.34 5.17
CA GLY A 350 -27.09 41.77 5.95
C GLY A 350 -26.77 41.38 7.40
N GLY A 351 -25.52 40.99 7.69
CA GLY A 351 -25.00 40.69 9.03
C GLY A 351 -23.71 39.88 8.93
N THR A 352 -22.75 40.08 9.83
CA THR A 352 -21.48 39.33 9.80
C THR A 352 -21.74 37.90 10.32
N TRP A 353 -21.87 36.91 9.43
CA TRP A 353 -21.68 35.52 9.84
C TRP A 353 -20.18 35.25 9.83
N ILE A 354 -19.62 35.09 11.03
CA ILE A 354 -18.25 34.62 11.24
C ILE A 354 -18.41 33.14 11.61
N SER A 355 -17.91 32.21 10.80
CA SER A 355 -17.64 30.87 11.33
C SER A 355 -16.54 31.03 12.39
N GLY A 356 -16.94 31.22 13.65
CA GLY A 356 -16.02 31.47 14.74
C GLY A 356 -15.04 30.30 14.88
N SER A 357 -13.78 30.55 14.52
CA SER A 357 -12.65 29.62 14.48
C SER A 357 -12.88 28.33 13.66
N PRO A 358 -11.86 27.81 12.94
CA PRO A 358 -11.89 26.46 12.38
C PRO A 358 -12.37 25.43 13.41
N TYR A 359 -13.11 24.42 12.97
CA TYR A 359 -13.54 23.33 13.85
C TYR A 359 -12.30 22.52 14.23
N GLY A 360 -11.93 22.52 15.51
CA GLY A 360 -10.75 21.81 16.00
C GLY A 360 -10.99 20.30 15.96
N CYS A 361 -10.07 19.58 15.35
CA CYS A 361 -10.03 18.12 15.35
C CYS A 361 -9.20 17.60 16.53
N THR A 362 -9.43 16.36 16.93
CA THR A 362 -8.63 15.68 17.96
C THR A 362 -7.19 15.45 17.51
N ASP A 363 -6.99 15.24 16.20
CA ASP A 363 -5.70 15.13 15.55
C ASP A 363 -5.56 16.24 14.50
N LEU A 364 -4.39 16.88 14.45
CA LEU A 364 -4.06 17.94 13.49
C LEU A 364 -3.85 17.42 12.06
N SER A 365 -3.65 16.10 11.89
CA SER A 365 -3.58 15.45 10.58
C SER A 365 -4.95 15.33 9.89
N MET A 366 -6.04 15.42 10.66
CA MET A 366 -7.40 15.33 10.14
C MET A 366 -7.78 16.57 9.34
N ARG A 367 -8.55 16.38 8.26
CA ARG A 367 -8.88 17.44 7.31
C ARG A 367 -10.38 17.74 7.23
N GLY A 368 -10.70 18.96 6.83
CA GLY A 368 -12.09 19.44 6.73
C GLY A 368 -12.77 19.65 8.09
N ALA A 369 -13.94 20.28 8.08
CA ALA A 369 -14.76 20.45 9.28
C ALA A 369 -15.21 19.10 9.87
N PRO A 370 -15.52 18.06 9.05
CA PRO A 370 -15.83 16.73 9.56
C PRO A 370 -14.70 16.03 10.31
N CYS A 371 -13.46 16.50 10.22
CA CYS A 371 -12.26 15.82 10.73
C CYS A 371 -12.01 14.46 10.08
N PHE A 372 -11.97 14.44 8.75
CA PHE A 372 -11.62 13.27 7.96
C PHE A 372 -10.20 12.78 8.28
N ARG A 373 -10.08 11.49 8.53
CA ARG A 373 -8.83 10.80 8.91
C ARG A 373 -7.84 10.78 7.74
N PRO A 374 -6.53 10.92 8.01
CA PRO A 374 -5.52 10.69 6.99
C PRO A 374 -5.61 9.26 6.48
N GLY A 375 -5.46 9.07 5.16
CA GLY A 375 -5.52 7.76 4.52
C GLY A 375 -6.94 7.19 4.33
N SER A 376 -7.99 7.77 4.91
CA SER A 376 -9.38 7.36 4.66
C SER A 376 -10.00 8.14 3.50
N LEU A 377 -10.87 7.50 2.73
CA LEU A 377 -11.63 8.14 1.65
C LEU A 377 -12.73 9.06 2.23
N PRO A 378 -12.65 10.39 2.05
CA PRO A 378 -13.71 11.28 2.48
C PRO A 378 -14.90 11.17 1.53
N ILE A 379 -16.11 11.02 2.07
CA ILE A 379 -17.33 10.91 1.29
C ILE A 379 -18.36 11.90 1.82
N PHE A 380 -18.85 12.80 0.95
CA PHE A 380 -20.01 13.64 1.25
C PHE A 380 -21.27 12.98 0.71
N VAL A 381 -22.21 12.64 1.59
CA VAL A 381 -23.57 12.25 1.23
C VAL A 381 -24.44 13.49 1.28
N LEU A 382 -24.77 14.05 0.12
CA LEU A 382 -25.56 15.27 0.00
C LEU A 382 -27.03 14.92 -0.24
N VAL A 383 -27.89 15.24 0.73
CA VAL A 383 -29.33 14.96 0.68
C VAL A 383 -30.08 16.28 0.65
N THR A 384 -30.74 16.58 -0.46
CA THR A 384 -31.41 17.88 -0.68
C THR A 384 -32.51 17.76 -1.72
N ASP A 385 -33.49 18.65 -1.64
CA ASP A 385 -34.55 18.80 -2.64
C ASP A 385 -34.49 20.15 -3.37
N ALA A 386 -33.42 20.92 -3.20
CA ALA A 386 -33.27 22.26 -3.74
C ALA A 386 -32.03 22.43 -4.65
N GLY A 387 -32.11 23.41 -5.56
CA GLY A 387 -30.96 23.83 -6.38
C GLY A 387 -29.92 24.59 -5.56
N PHE A 388 -28.70 24.78 -6.09
CA PHE A 388 -27.61 25.39 -5.33
C PHE A 388 -27.47 26.88 -5.66
N HIS A 389 -27.45 27.72 -4.64
CA HIS A 389 -26.92 29.07 -4.81
C HIS A 389 -25.45 29.00 -5.22
N ASN A 390 -25.10 29.78 -6.25
CA ASN A 390 -23.80 29.74 -6.91
C ASN A 390 -23.45 28.33 -7.44
N GLY A 391 -24.46 27.55 -7.88
CA GLY A 391 -24.29 26.22 -8.46
C GLY A 391 -23.73 26.20 -9.89
N PRO A 392 -23.73 25.04 -10.56
CA PRO A 392 -23.14 24.82 -11.90
C PRO A 392 -23.60 25.82 -12.97
N SER A 393 -24.90 26.09 -13.00
CA SER A 393 -25.50 27.00 -13.98
C SER A 393 -25.31 28.48 -13.62
N ASN A 394 -24.75 28.75 -12.43
CA ASN A 394 -24.69 30.05 -11.77
C ASN A 394 -26.04 30.78 -11.75
N GLN A 395 -27.14 30.03 -11.85
CA GLN A 395 -28.50 30.54 -11.71
C GLN A 395 -28.75 30.88 -10.24
N GLN A 396 -29.50 31.96 -10.01
CA GLN A 396 -29.76 32.49 -8.67
C GLN A 396 -28.49 32.67 -7.83
N ALA A 397 -27.37 33.09 -8.43
CA ALA A 397 -26.18 33.42 -7.64
C ALA A 397 -26.49 34.50 -6.58
N TYR A 398 -25.90 34.38 -5.41
CA TYR A 398 -26.02 35.39 -4.37
C TYR A 398 -25.56 36.75 -4.89
N ASN A 399 -26.37 37.78 -4.63
CA ASN A 399 -26.01 39.14 -4.98
C ASN A 399 -24.84 39.58 -4.11
N PRO A 400 -23.66 39.91 -4.67
CA PRO A 400 -22.49 40.26 -3.89
C PRO A 400 -22.65 41.55 -3.07
N GLY A 401 -23.62 42.41 -3.41
CA GLY A 401 -23.99 43.58 -2.60
C GLY A 401 -24.83 43.25 -1.37
N LEU A 402 -25.46 42.07 -1.32
CA LEU A 402 -26.24 41.59 -0.18
C LEU A 402 -25.51 40.48 0.60
N VAL A 403 -24.75 39.65 -0.10
CA VAL A 403 -24.02 38.48 0.41
C VAL A 403 -22.64 38.46 -0.24
N GLY A 404 -21.79 39.40 0.16
CA GLY A 404 -20.39 39.44 -0.26
C GLY A 404 -19.57 38.33 0.42
N GLY A 405 -18.56 37.80 -0.26
CA GLY A 405 -17.70 36.73 0.27
C GLY A 405 -18.15 35.30 -0.05
N ALA A 406 -19.33 35.12 -0.64
CA ALA A 406 -19.80 33.84 -1.14
C ALA A 406 -18.82 33.24 -2.16
N LYS A 407 -18.59 31.94 -2.07
CA LYS A 407 -17.67 31.19 -2.92
C LYS A 407 -18.34 30.83 -4.23
N THR A 408 -17.51 30.71 -5.26
CA THR A 408 -17.92 30.23 -6.57
C THR A 408 -18.05 28.72 -6.54
N TYR A 409 -18.85 28.18 -7.46
CA TYR A 409 -18.93 26.74 -7.68
C TYR A 409 -17.55 26.10 -7.90
N ALA A 410 -16.72 26.70 -8.75
CA ALA A 410 -15.38 26.23 -9.03
C ALA A 410 -14.48 26.18 -7.78
N ALA A 411 -14.63 27.12 -6.84
CA ALA A 411 -13.89 27.08 -5.58
C ALA A 411 -14.33 25.92 -4.68
N ALA A 412 -15.62 25.59 -4.66
CA ALA A 412 -16.13 24.41 -3.95
C ALA A 412 -15.61 23.11 -4.59
N ILE A 413 -15.65 22.99 -5.92
CA ILE A 413 -15.08 21.84 -6.65
C ILE A 413 -13.59 21.68 -6.35
N ALA A 414 -12.81 22.77 -6.40
CA ALA A 414 -11.39 22.73 -6.09
C ALA A 414 -11.13 22.27 -4.65
N ALA A 415 -11.92 22.73 -3.68
CA ALA A 415 -11.80 22.30 -2.28
C ALA A 415 -12.14 20.81 -2.09
N ILE A 416 -13.15 20.29 -2.78
CA ILE A 416 -13.54 18.88 -2.72
C ILE A 416 -12.43 18.00 -3.35
N LYS A 417 -11.87 18.44 -4.49
CA LYS A 417 -10.76 17.74 -5.17
C LYS A 417 -9.47 17.75 -4.34
N ASP A 418 -9.13 18.87 -3.71
CA ASP A 418 -7.99 18.98 -2.80
C ASP A 418 -8.12 18.03 -1.58
N LEU A 419 -9.35 17.87 -1.10
CA LEU A 419 -9.65 16.90 -0.06
C LEU A 419 -9.55 15.44 -0.56
N GLY A 420 -9.66 15.21 -1.88
CA GLY A 420 -9.79 13.89 -2.49
C GLY A 420 -11.13 13.23 -2.18
N ALA A 421 -12.18 14.02 -1.95
CA ALA A 421 -13.47 13.51 -1.49
C ALA A 421 -14.38 13.08 -2.65
N LYS A 422 -15.20 12.06 -2.40
CA LYS A 422 -16.27 11.63 -3.32
C LYS A 422 -17.62 12.18 -2.90
N ILE A 423 -18.49 12.42 -3.88
CA ILE A 423 -19.85 12.94 -3.69
C ILE A 423 -20.86 11.83 -3.97
N VAL A 424 -21.81 11.64 -3.05
CA VAL A 424 -23.00 10.82 -3.23
C VAL A 424 -24.22 11.73 -3.12
N GLY A 425 -24.98 11.86 -4.22
CA GLY A 425 -26.09 12.81 -4.32
C GLY A 425 -27.47 12.15 -4.25
N VAL A 426 -28.34 12.64 -3.37
CA VAL A 426 -29.71 12.14 -3.20
C VAL A 426 -30.72 13.29 -3.36
N PRO A 427 -31.25 13.50 -4.58
CA PRO A 427 -32.32 14.47 -4.82
C PRO A 427 -33.63 13.95 -4.24
N VAL A 428 -34.13 14.57 -3.18
CA VAL A 428 -35.41 14.21 -2.56
C VAL A 428 -36.56 14.84 -3.35
N ASN A 429 -37.65 14.12 -3.60
CA ASN A 429 -38.72 14.53 -4.54
C ASN A 429 -39.73 15.57 -4.01
N THR A 430 -39.36 16.27 -2.93
CA THR A 430 -40.04 17.45 -2.42
C THR A 430 -39.42 18.71 -3.05
N GLY A 431 -39.84 19.92 -2.67
CA GLY A 431 -39.15 21.15 -3.09
C GLY A 431 -39.02 21.34 -4.62
N THR A 432 -37.79 21.52 -5.10
CA THR A 432 -37.43 21.70 -6.52
C THR A 432 -36.47 20.59 -7.02
N PRO A 433 -36.91 19.33 -7.02
CA PRO A 433 -36.01 18.18 -7.05
C PRO A 433 -35.28 18.02 -8.39
N ALA A 434 -35.88 18.51 -9.48
CA ALA A 434 -35.23 18.55 -10.78
C ALA A 434 -34.00 19.48 -10.83
N LEU A 435 -34.03 20.59 -10.07
CA LEU A 435 -32.88 21.49 -9.96
C LEU A 435 -31.79 20.83 -9.10
N ALA A 436 -32.19 20.29 -7.94
CA ALA A 436 -31.30 19.53 -7.07
C ALA A 436 -30.57 18.41 -7.82
N ARG A 437 -31.30 17.58 -8.57
CA ARG A 437 -30.72 16.47 -9.33
C ARG A 437 -29.73 16.96 -10.39
N ASN A 438 -30.06 18.02 -11.13
CA ASN A 438 -29.14 18.56 -12.15
C ASN A 438 -27.84 19.06 -11.52
N ASP A 439 -27.94 19.79 -10.41
CA ASP A 439 -26.77 20.34 -9.72
C ASP A 439 -25.93 19.25 -9.04
N LEU A 440 -26.57 18.22 -8.47
CA LEU A 440 -25.91 17.03 -7.93
C LEU A 440 -25.18 16.23 -9.01
N VAL A 441 -25.81 16.04 -10.18
CA VAL A 441 -25.20 15.32 -11.31
C VAL A 441 -23.96 16.04 -11.82
N ASP A 442 -24.02 17.37 -11.99
CA ASP A 442 -22.84 18.14 -12.36
C ASP A 442 -21.76 18.06 -11.28
N LEU A 443 -22.14 18.21 -9.99
CA LEU A 443 -21.21 18.10 -8.86
C LEU A 443 -20.46 16.77 -8.86
N ALA A 444 -21.19 15.66 -8.92
CA ALA A 444 -20.59 14.33 -8.94
C ALA A 444 -19.71 14.12 -10.19
N THR A 445 -20.05 14.72 -11.33
CA THR A 445 -19.24 14.64 -12.56
C THR A 445 -17.95 15.44 -12.42
N GLN A 446 -18.03 16.68 -11.94
CA GLN A 446 -16.88 17.57 -11.78
C GLN A 446 -15.89 17.09 -10.71
N THR A 447 -16.36 16.32 -9.72
CA THR A 447 -15.56 15.70 -8.65
C THR A 447 -15.21 14.24 -8.93
N GLU A 448 -15.41 13.75 -10.16
CA GLU A 448 -15.09 12.37 -10.58
C GLU A 448 -15.67 11.32 -9.63
N SER A 449 -16.85 11.61 -9.11
CA SER A 449 -17.62 10.75 -8.22
C SER A 449 -18.56 9.91 -9.09
N LEU A 450 -17.93 8.97 -9.80
CA LEU A 450 -18.55 8.14 -10.82
C LEU A 450 -18.52 6.67 -10.41
N TRP A 451 -19.41 5.88 -10.98
CA TRP A 451 -19.41 4.42 -10.92
C TRP A 451 -19.66 3.84 -12.31
N HIS A 452 -19.14 2.64 -12.55
CA HIS A 452 -19.29 1.95 -13.82
C HIS A 452 -20.56 1.09 -13.86
N GLU A 453 -21.50 1.44 -14.72
CA GLU A 453 -22.72 0.66 -14.97
C GLU A 453 -22.41 -0.48 -15.94
N THR A 454 -22.32 -1.71 -15.43
CA THR A 454 -22.05 -2.91 -16.23
C THR A 454 -23.25 -3.37 -17.06
N LEU A 455 -24.46 -2.91 -16.73
CA LEU A 455 -25.69 -3.19 -17.47
C LEU A 455 -25.84 -2.22 -18.66
N SER A 456 -26.47 -2.67 -19.75
CA SER A 456 -26.77 -1.83 -20.94
C SER A 456 -25.56 -1.28 -21.70
N GLY A 457 -24.45 -2.02 -21.76
CA GLY A 457 -23.33 -1.71 -22.66
C GLY A 457 -22.14 -0.99 -22.04
N GLY A 458 -22.10 -0.83 -20.70
CA GLY A 458 -20.93 -0.30 -19.99
C GLY A 458 -20.83 1.23 -20.08
N ALA A 459 -21.30 1.95 -19.07
CA ALA A 459 -21.19 3.41 -19.04
C ALA A 459 -20.85 3.94 -17.64
N ASP A 460 -19.98 4.94 -17.59
CA ASP A 460 -19.68 5.64 -16.35
C ASP A 460 -20.84 6.60 -16.02
N ARG A 461 -21.31 6.54 -14.78
CA ARG A 461 -22.48 7.28 -14.29
C ARG A 461 -22.11 8.06 -13.04
N PRO A 462 -22.66 9.26 -12.83
CA PRO A 462 -22.49 9.97 -11.56
C PRO A 462 -23.11 9.17 -10.41
N LEU A 463 -22.51 9.27 -9.22
CA LEU A 463 -23.01 8.71 -7.97
C LEU A 463 -24.21 9.51 -7.42
N VAL A 464 -25.24 9.64 -8.25
CA VAL A 464 -26.47 10.37 -7.96
C VAL A 464 -27.67 9.50 -8.31
N ALA A 465 -28.75 9.61 -7.55
CA ALA A 465 -30.00 8.93 -7.89
C ALA A 465 -30.45 9.32 -9.31
N SER A 466 -30.82 8.32 -10.13
CA SER A 466 -31.27 8.56 -11.50
C SER A 466 -32.66 9.20 -11.58
N THR A 467 -33.42 9.11 -10.50
CA THR A 467 -34.77 9.67 -10.33
C THR A 467 -34.89 10.37 -8.98
N ASP A 468 -35.85 11.29 -8.88
CA ASP A 468 -36.14 11.96 -7.61
C ASP A 468 -36.67 10.96 -6.58
N VAL A 469 -36.09 11.00 -5.38
CA VAL A 469 -36.22 9.98 -4.34
C VAL A 469 -37.36 10.35 -3.40
N SER A 470 -38.30 9.44 -3.19
CA SER A 470 -39.35 9.63 -2.18
C SER A 470 -38.72 9.78 -0.79
N PRO A 471 -39.21 10.69 0.07
CA PRO A 471 -38.66 10.87 1.41
C PRO A 471 -38.56 9.58 2.24
N ALA A 472 -39.45 8.61 2.04
CA ALA A 472 -39.46 7.32 2.73
C ALA A 472 -38.46 6.28 2.18
N ASN A 473 -37.70 6.63 1.15
CA ASN A 473 -36.72 5.74 0.49
C ASN A 473 -35.32 6.37 0.44
N VAL A 474 -35.10 7.46 1.18
CA VAL A 474 -33.83 8.20 1.15
C VAL A 474 -32.71 7.32 1.66
N SER A 475 -32.94 6.61 2.77
CA SER A 475 -31.94 5.74 3.39
C SER A 475 -31.56 4.56 2.50
N THR A 476 -32.55 3.91 1.88
CA THR A 476 -32.33 2.85 0.88
C THR A 476 -31.48 3.34 -0.29
N GLU A 477 -31.77 4.52 -0.81
CA GLU A 477 -31.04 5.07 -1.94
C GLU A 477 -29.61 5.47 -1.56
N VAL A 478 -29.40 6.03 -0.35
CA VAL A 478 -28.07 6.30 0.20
C VAL A 478 -27.26 5.00 0.28
N ALA A 479 -27.81 3.96 0.90
CA ALA A 479 -27.13 2.67 1.02
C ALA A 479 -26.77 2.09 -0.35
N ARG A 480 -27.70 2.18 -1.32
CA ARG A 480 -27.50 1.71 -2.69
C ARG A 480 -26.40 2.50 -3.43
N LEU A 481 -26.30 3.80 -3.24
CA LEU A 481 -25.29 4.64 -3.91
C LEU A 481 -23.90 4.49 -3.27
N LEU A 482 -23.82 4.44 -1.94
CA LEU A 482 -22.57 4.13 -1.24
C LEU A 482 -22.07 2.75 -1.63
N GLY A 483 -22.98 1.77 -1.71
CA GLY A 483 -22.66 0.45 -2.22
C GLY A 483 -22.09 0.43 -3.63
N LYS A 484 -22.64 1.26 -4.54
CA LYS A 484 -22.09 1.45 -5.88
C LYS A 484 -20.72 2.10 -5.88
N LEU A 485 -20.46 3.07 -5.00
CA LEU A 485 -19.14 3.66 -4.85
C LEU A 485 -18.10 2.60 -4.43
N VAL A 486 -18.44 1.73 -3.49
CA VAL A 486 -17.52 0.69 -2.99
C VAL A 486 -17.33 -0.44 -4.02
N GLY A 487 -18.42 -0.94 -4.61
CA GLY A 487 -18.37 -2.11 -5.51
C GLY A 487 -18.05 -1.79 -6.96
N ALA A 488 -18.33 -0.57 -7.43
CA ALA A 488 -18.22 -0.20 -8.84
C ALA A 488 -17.74 1.25 -9.06
N GLY A 489 -17.33 1.96 -7.99
CA GLY A 489 -16.83 3.32 -8.08
C GLY A 489 -15.51 3.38 -8.85
N LEU A 490 -15.24 4.53 -9.44
CA LEU A 490 -14.00 4.76 -10.17
C LEU A 490 -12.96 5.44 -9.27
N ASN A 491 -11.81 4.78 -9.12
CA ASN A 491 -10.69 5.27 -8.34
C ASN A 491 -9.43 5.30 -9.18
N ASP A 492 -8.67 6.38 -9.09
CA ASP A 492 -7.30 6.37 -9.59
C ASP A 492 -6.43 5.65 -8.57
N VAL A 493 -5.58 4.77 -9.04
CA VAL A 493 -4.78 3.88 -8.20
C VAL A 493 -3.33 3.98 -8.59
N THR A 494 -2.51 4.36 -7.62
CA THR A 494 -1.06 4.38 -7.69
C THR A 494 -0.50 3.61 -6.50
N THR A 495 0.81 3.61 -6.32
CA THR A 495 1.48 2.95 -5.20
C THR A 495 2.26 3.95 -4.36
N ALA A 496 2.34 3.66 -3.07
CA ALA A 496 3.27 4.29 -2.14
C ALA A 496 4.22 3.21 -1.63
N ARG A 497 5.48 3.58 -1.44
CA ARG A 497 6.49 2.73 -0.81
C ARG A 497 6.97 3.33 0.50
N SER A 498 7.20 2.50 1.50
CA SER A 498 7.72 2.91 2.79
C SER A 498 8.65 1.84 3.36
N ASN A 499 9.50 2.24 4.30
CA ASN A 499 10.23 1.28 5.11
C ASN A 499 9.25 0.38 5.86
N TYR A 500 9.60 -0.89 6.07
CA TYR A 500 8.87 -1.71 7.04
C TYR A 500 9.46 -1.45 8.43
N ASP A 501 8.62 -0.91 9.30
CA ASP A 501 8.96 -0.51 10.65
C ASP A 501 7.72 -0.74 11.50
N CYS A 502 7.81 -1.68 12.44
CA CYS A 502 6.69 -2.06 13.27
C CYS A 502 7.05 -1.95 14.76
N PRO A 503 6.31 -1.13 15.55
CA PRO A 503 6.54 -0.99 16.98
C PRO A 503 6.07 -2.21 17.81
N GLY A 504 5.54 -3.25 17.14
CA GLY A 504 4.94 -4.42 17.75
C GLY A 504 3.50 -4.20 18.22
N SER A 505 2.76 -5.31 18.35
CA SER A 505 1.34 -5.32 18.77
C SER A 505 0.43 -4.44 17.92
N THR A 506 0.85 -4.14 16.69
CA THR A 506 0.14 -3.32 15.71
C THR A 506 0.14 -4.08 14.40
N ASP A 507 -0.97 -4.06 13.68
CA ASP A 507 -1.04 -4.60 12.32
C ASP A 507 -0.36 -3.62 11.36
N CYS A 508 0.92 -3.88 11.09
CA CYS A 508 1.80 -3.07 10.26
C CYS A 508 1.76 -3.51 8.80
N ASN A 509 1.55 -4.80 8.57
CA ASN A 509 1.49 -5.41 7.24
C ASN A 509 0.07 -5.39 6.63
N GLY A 510 -0.97 -5.06 7.41
CA GLY A 510 -2.37 -4.94 7.01
C GLY A 510 -3.18 -6.25 6.98
N ASP A 511 -2.64 -7.36 7.46
CA ASP A 511 -3.26 -8.69 7.40
C ASP A 511 -4.36 -8.92 8.45
N GLY A 512 -4.59 -7.94 9.33
CA GLY A 512 -5.55 -8.01 10.43
C GLY A 512 -5.00 -8.61 11.73
N THR A 513 -3.72 -8.97 11.75
CA THR A 513 -3.02 -9.56 12.89
C THR A 513 -1.97 -8.58 13.42
N PRO A 514 -1.87 -8.39 14.74
CA PRO A 514 -0.77 -7.63 15.30
C PRO A 514 0.58 -8.28 15.00
N ASP A 515 1.48 -7.53 14.37
CA ASP A 515 2.84 -7.97 14.06
C ASP A 515 3.76 -7.84 15.29
N PRO A 516 4.84 -8.66 15.37
CA PRO A 516 5.90 -8.46 16.34
C PRO A 516 6.67 -7.15 16.08
N GLU A 517 7.42 -6.69 17.08
CA GLU A 517 8.32 -5.55 16.91
C GLU A 517 9.38 -5.89 15.88
N TYR A 518 9.58 -5.00 14.91
CA TYR A 518 10.57 -5.17 13.86
C TYR A 518 11.07 -3.81 13.37
N HIS A 519 12.39 -3.69 13.25
CA HIS A 519 13.04 -2.63 12.52
C HIS A 519 14.13 -3.25 11.65
N ASN A 520 14.37 -2.67 10.47
CA ASN A 520 15.54 -3.05 9.67
C ASN A 520 16.83 -2.81 10.44
N ILE A 521 17.85 -3.62 10.15
CA ILE A 521 19.13 -3.51 10.82
C ILE A 521 19.79 -2.14 10.56
N GLU A 522 20.62 -1.72 11.51
CA GLU A 522 21.50 -0.57 11.37
C GLU A 522 22.79 -1.03 10.70
N LEU A 523 23.08 -0.53 9.50
CA LEU A 523 24.26 -0.93 8.73
C LEU A 523 25.52 -0.16 9.14
N GLU A 524 25.36 1.04 9.68
CA GLU A 524 26.45 1.92 10.10
C GLU A 524 26.19 2.44 11.51
N PRO A 525 27.14 2.32 12.46
CA PRO A 525 26.92 2.73 13.83
C PRO A 525 26.50 4.20 13.97
N GLY A 526 25.32 4.42 14.57
CA GLY A 526 24.75 5.73 14.86
C GLY A 526 23.96 6.38 13.72
N GLN A 527 23.59 5.64 12.67
CA GLN A 527 22.72 6.10 11.57
C GLN A 527 21.25 5.67 11.72
N GLY A 528 20.96 4.73 12.62
CA GLY A 528 19.63 4.15 12.82
C GLY A 528 19.24 3.11 11.75
N PRO A 529 18.02 2.55 11.84
CA PRO A 529 17.53 1.53 10.92
C PRO A 529 17.61 1.95 9.46
N TYR A 530 18.09 1.05 8.59
CA TYR A 530 18.16 1.34 7.16
C TYR A 530 16.77 1.44 6.52
N ASN A 531 16.59 2.42 5.62
CA ASN A 531 15.35 2.59 4.88
C ASN A 531 15.36 1.74 3.59
N ALA A 532 14.88 0.51 3.69
CA ALA A 532 14.87 -0.46 2.59
C ALA A 532 14.02 -0.01 1.40
N SER A 533 13.04 0.89 1.58
CA SER A 533 12.24 1.41 0.45
C SER A 533 13.06 2.21 -0.57
N GLN A 534 14.31 2.56 -0.24
CA GLN A 534 15.25 3.18 -1.16
C GLN A 534 15.83 2.20 -2.18
N LEU A 535 15.81 0.89 -1.89
CA LEU A 535 16.23 -0.16 -2.85
C LEU A 535 15.22 -0.32 -3.99
N ILE A 536 13.97 0.10 -3.78
CA ILE A 536 12.97 0.16 -4.85
C ILE A 536 13.27 1.39 -5.71
N THR A 537 13.62 1.19 -6.97
CA THR A 537 13.94 2.27 -7.91
C THR A 537 12.64 2.84 -8.51
N ALA A 538 11.74 1.98 -8.98
CA ALA A 538 10.48 2.36 -9.62
C ALA A 538 9.35 1.35 -9.34
N ILE A 539 8.10 1.78 -9.52
CA ILE A 539 6.92 0.92 -9.51
C ILE A 539 6.01 1.36 -10.65
N GLU A 540 5.77 0.49 -11.63
CA GLU A 540 5.03 0.82 -12.86
C GLU A 540 3.76 -0.04 -13.04
N PRO A 541 2.65 0.53 -13.53
CA PRO A 541 1.46 -0.22 -13.93
C PRO A 541 1.76 -1.26 -15.01
N VAL A 542 1.29 -2.50 -14.81
CA VAL A 542 1.34 -3.56 -15.84
C VAL A 542 0.00 -3.61 -16.59
N PRO A 543 -0.01 -3.38 -17.93
CA PRO A 543 -1.25 -3.43 -18.68
C PRO A 543 -1.88 -4.83 -18.71
N ALA A 544 -3.13 -4.93 -18.25
CA ALA A 544 -3.94 -6.13 -18.41
C ALA A 544 -3.98 -6.63 -19.88
N PRO A 545 -3.90 -7.96 -20.11
CA PRO A 545 -3.63 -8.52 -21.44
C PRO A 545 -4.80 -8.44 -22.42
N ALA A 546 -6.05 -8.33 -21.94
CA ALA A 546 -7.23 -8.26 -22.81
C ALA A 546 -8.43 -7.56 -22.15
N PRO A 547 -9.35 -6.97 -22.94
CA PRO A 547 -10.62 -6.43 -22.44
C PRO A 547 -11.60 -7.50 -21.91
N PRO A 548 -12.56 -7.13 -21.04
CA PRO A 548 -12.81 -5.79 -20.52
C PRO A 548 -11.75 -5.37 -19.50
N LEU A 549 -11.16 -4.19 -19.70
CA LEU A 549 -10.15 -3.67 -18.79
C LEU A 549 -10.81 -3.27 -17.46
N PRO A 550 -10.16 -3.54 -16.31
CA PRO A 550 -10.66 -3.13 -15.00
C PRO A 550 -10.49 -1.62 -14.74
N TYR A 551 -9.89 -0.88 -15.68
CA TYR A 551 -9.60 0.55 -15.60
C TYR A 551 -9.88 1.25 -16.95
N ASN A 552 -9.87 2.58 -16.95
CA ASN A 552 -10.12 3.39 -18.15
C ASN A 552 -8.83 3.67 -18.95
N SER A 553 -7.74 3.99 -18.26
CA SER A 553 -6.41 4.19 -18.85
C SER A 553 -5.32 3.98 -17.81
N LEU A 554 -4.05 4.04 -18.21
CA LEU A 554 -2.90 4.05 -17.31
C LEU A 554 -1.82 4.99 -17.85
N ASP A 555 -1.00 5.51 -16.95
CA ASP A 555 0.28 6.18 -17.25
C ASP A 555 1.44 5.44 -16.56
N ASP A 556 2.62 6.05 -16.51
CA ASP A 556 3.83 5.42 -15.99
C ASP A 556 3.75 5.04 -14.49
N THR A 557 2.81 5.62 -13.72
CA THR A 557 2.72 5.38 -12.26
C THR A 557 1.30 5.08 -11.76
N THR A 558 0.28 5.30 -12.59
CA THR A 558 -1.12 5.37 -12.14
C THR A 558 -2.05 4.66 -13.11
N PHE A 559 -2.92 3.80 -12.57
CA PHE A 559 -4.14 3.38 -13.25
C PHE A 559 -5.24 4.40 -13.01
N HIS A 560 -5.89 4.87 -14.08
CA HIS A 560 -6.96 5.85 -14.00
C HIS A 560 -8.33 5.17 -14.14
N GLY A 561 -9.24 5.51 -13.23
CA GLY A 561 -10.61 4.99 -13.23
C GLY A 561 -10.70 3.47 -13.05
N VAL A 562 -9.95 2.90 -12.11
CA VAL A 562 -10.07 1.49 -11.70
C VAL A 562 -11.44 1.26 -11.06
N ARG A 563 -12.08 0.16 -11.45
CA ARG A 563 -13.45 -0.18 -11.07
C ARG A 563 -13.49 -0.95 -9.75
N GLY A 564 -14.04 -0.33 -8.72
CA GLY A 564 -14.35 -0.98 -7.45
C GLY A 564 -13.15 -1.73 -6.85
N ASN A 565 -13.36 -3.00 -6.52
CA ASN A 565 -12.35 -3.89 -5.92
C ASN A 565 -11.56 -4.71 -6.94
N ALA A 566 -11.42 -4.22 -8.17
CA ALA A 566 -10.65 -4.91 -9.19
C ALA A 566 -9.22 -5.22 -8.74
N GLU A 567 -8.66 -6.25 -9.36
CA GLU A 567 -7.26 -6.61 -9.20
C GLU A 567 -6.46 -5.96 -10.34
N ILE A 568 -5.35 -5.32 -9.98
CA ILE A 568 -4.41 -4.69 -10.91
C ILE A 568 -2.99 -5.11 -10.54
N THR A 569 -2.10 -5.09 -11.53
CA THR A 569 -0.72 -5.54 -11.36
C THR A 569 0.25 -4.38 -11.52
N PHE A 570 1.23 -4.28 -10.64
CA PHE A 570 2.35 -3.36 -10.74
C PHE A 570 3.65 -4.14 -10.82
N ARG A 571 4.61 -3.66 -11.62
CA ARG A 571 5.99 -4.15 -11.63
C ARG A 571 6.82 -3.27 -10.72
N VAL A 572 7.46 -3.88 -9.73
CA VAL A 572 8.40 -3.22 -8.82
C VAL A 572 9.80 -3.48 -9.35
N HIS A 573 10.58 -2.41 -9.45
CA HIS A 573 11.97 -2.41 -9.84
C HIS A 573 12.82 -2.17 -8.59
N ALA A 574 13.88 -2.97 -8.41
CA ALA A 574 14.76 -2.83 -7.27
C ALA A 574 16.22 -3.05 -7.67
N GLU A 575 17.12 -2.29 -7.05
CA GLU A 575 18.56 -2.35 -7.32
C GLU A 575 19.33 -2.01 -6.04
N ASN A 576 20.46 -2.69 -5.84
CA ASN A 576 21.42 -2.33 -4.80
C ASN A 576 22.67 -1.70 -5.43
N THR A 577 22.79 -0.37 -5.28
CA THR A 577 23.98 0.40 -5.69
C THR A 577 24.74 1.01 -4.52
N THR A 578 24.32 0.73 -3.29
CA THR A 578 24.78 1.45 -2.09
C THR A 578 25.20 0.53 -0.95
N LEU A 579 24.58 -0.63 -0.79
CA LEU A 579 24.79 -1.51 0.34
C LEU A 579 25.89 -2.54 0.04
N GLN A 580 26.88 -2.58 0.92
CA GLN A 580 27.99 -3.53 0.91
C GLN A 580 28.10 -4.16 2.30
N PRO A 581 27.12 -4.98 2.71
CA PRO A 581 27.18 -5.63 4.02
C PRO A 581 28.31 -6.67 4.03
N THR A 582 28.82 -6.99 5.22
CA THR A 582 29.84 -8.05 5.40
C THR A 582 29.23 -9.44 5.50
N ASN A 583 27.94 -9.53 5.84
CA ASN A 583 27.18 -10.76 5.99
C ASN A 583 25.89 -10.63 5.18
N VAL A 584 25.18 -11.74 4.95
CA VAL A 584 23.83 -11.69 4.38
C VAL A 584 22.94 -10.79 5.21
N THR A 585 22.20 -9.92 4.55
CA THR A 585 21.36 -8.91 5.20
C THR A 585 19.97 -8.94 4.60
N VAL A 586 18.96 -9.19 5.44
CA VAL A 586 17.55 -9.11 5.05
C VAL A 586 16.93 -7.80 5.51
N LEU A 587 16.38 -7.08 4.53
CA LEU A 587 15.70 -5.80 4.73
C LEU A 587 14.26 -5.88 4.24
N ARG A 588 13.37 -5.15 4.91
CA ARG A 588 11.93 -5.15 4.60
C ARG A 588 11.42 -3.77 4.23
N ALA A 589 10.61 -3.69 3.19
CA ALA A 589 9.83 -2.52 2.80
C ALA A 589 8.35 -2.89 2.63
N LEU A 590 7.51 -1.88 2.43
CA LEU A 590 6.11 -2.03 2.08
C LEU A 590 5.83 -1.34 0.75
N VAL A 591 5.04 -2.00 -0.09
CA VAL A 591 4.35 -1.37 -1.21
C VAL A 591 2.86 -1.42 -0.93
N ARG A 592 2.20 -0.26 -0.99
CA ARG A 592 0.76 -0.13 -0.76
C ARG A 592 0.08 0.57 -1.92
N VAL A 593 -1.05 0.05 -2.38
CA VAL A 593 -1.92 0.77 -3.31
C VAL A 593 -2.68 1.88 -2.59
N VAL A 594 -2.61 3.06 -3.18
CA VAL A 594 -3.26 4.27 -2.69
C VAL A 594 -3.84 5.04 -3.86
N THR A 595 -4.72 5.98 -3.58
CA THR A 595 -5.05 7.03 -4.55
C THR A 595 -3.88 8.02 -4.67
N PRO A 596 -3.84 8.86 -5.72
CA PRO A 596 -2.88 9.97 -5.81
C PRO A 596 -2.91 10.95 -4.64
N SER A 597 -4.04 11.04 -3.93
CA SER A 597 -4.20 11.84 -2.70
C SER A 597 -3.83 11.08 -1.41
N GLY A 598 -3.31 9.85 -1.52
CA GLY A 598 -2.81 9.06 -0.39
C GLY A 598 -3.89 8.31 0.40
N GLN A 599 -5.09 8.12 -0.15
CA GLN A 599 -6.10 7.29 0.50
C GLN A 599 -5.80 5.81 0.27
N ARG A 600 -5.92 5.00 1.32
CA ARG A 600 -5.58 3.58 1.31
C ARG A 600 -6.66 2.76 0.59
N LEU A 601 -6.19 1.81 -0.21
CA LEU A 601 -7.02 0.91 -1.00
C LEU A 601 -6.59 -0.53 -0.75
N GLY A 602 -7.44 -1.48 -1.14
CA GLY A 602 -7.18 -2.91 -1.18
C GLY A 602 -7.28 -3.67 0.13
N GLY A 603 -7.35 -2.97 1.27
CA GLY A 603 -7.37 -3.61 2.58
C GLY A 603 -6.13 -4.50 2.77
N PRO A 604 -6.28 -5.72 3.34
CA PRO A 604 -5.16 -6.65 3.49
C PRO A 604 -4.44 -7.00 2.19
N GLN A 605 -5.15 -6.98 1.05
CA GLN A 605 -4.57 -7.27 -0.26
C GLN A 605 -4.16 -6.00 -1.03
N GLY A 606 -4.18 -4.86 -0.35
CA GLY A 606 -3.73 -3.57 -0.86
C GLY A 606 -2.31 -3.21 -0.44
N ILE A 607 -1.69 -4.03 0.38
CA ILE A 607 -0.34 -3.85 0.90
C ILE A 607 0.43 -5.16 0.71
N LYS A 608 1.71 -5.04 0.38
CA LYS A 608 2.63 -6.15 0.16
C LYS A 608 3.95 -5.85 0.86
N PRO A 609 4.43 -6.73 1.76
CA PRO A 609 5.80 -6.64 2.26
C PRO A 609 6.78 -7.05 1.15
N VAL A 610 7.84 -6.30 0.98
CA VAL A 610 8.92 -6.60 0.03
C VAL A 610 10.17 -6.88 0.81
N TYR A 611 10.74 -8.06 0.63
CA TYR A 611 11.98 -8.48 1.26
C TYR A 611 13.15 -8.26 0.30
N PHE A 612 14.28 -7.82 0.82
CA PHE A 612 15.53 -7.69 0.08
C PHE A 612 16.58 -8.51 0.79
N VAL A 613 17.11 -9.52 0.11
CA VAL A 613 18.28 -10.26 0.54
C VAL A 613 19.48 -9.61 -0.13
N VAL A 614 20.38 -9.08 0.67
CA VAL A 614 21.61 -8.44 0.22
C VAL A 614 22.76 -9.34 0.64
N PRO A 615 23.35 -10.11 -0.29
CA PRO A 615 24.50 -10.96 -0.01
C PRO A 615 25.70 -10.14 0.47
N PRO A 616 26.67 -10.77 1.16
CA PRO A 616 27.92 -10.14 1.54
C PRO A 616 28.65 -9.58 0.31
N TYR A 617 29.23 -8.39 0.47
CA TYR A 617 30.06 -7.80 -0.58
C TYR A 617 31.50 -8.31 -0.46
N ILE A 618 31.85 -9.25 -1.33
CA ILE A 618 33.23 -9.72 -1.48
C ILE A 618 33.93 -8.81 -2.51
N PRO A 619 34.91 -7.97 -2.11
CA PRO A 619 35.65 -7.16 -3.06
C PRO A 619 36.44 -8.08 -4.00
N VAL A 620 36.23 -7.97 -5.30
CA VAL A 620 37.08 -8.68 -6.28
C VAL A 620 38.50 -8.13 -6.12
N ILE A 621 39.39 -8.94 -5.54
CA ILE A 621 40.82 -8.62 -5.48
C ILE A 621 41.38 -8.83 -6.89
N GLU A 622 41.56 -7.73 -7.64
CA GLU A 622 42.21 -7.75 -8.97
C GLU A 622 43.70 -8.12 -8.92
#